data_AF-A0A3B8YA29-F1
#
_entry.id   AF-A0A3B8YA29-F1
#
_cell.length_a   1.000
_cell.length_b   1.000
_cell.length_c   1.000
_cell.angle_alpha   90.00
_cell.angle_beta   90.00
_cell.angle_gamma   90.00
#
_symmetry.space_group_name_H-M   'P 1'
#
loop_
_entity.id
_entity.type
_entity.pdbx_description
1 polymer ?
#
loop_
_entity_poly.entity_id
_entity_poly.type
_entity_poly.pdbx_seq_one_letter_code
_entity_poly.pdbx_strand_id
1 'polypeptide(L)'
;QDGRSGRLYVVRFPDRLELPNFYDQAKPGCLGMSLYTYRVLDLPAYFERIKISKAKNITEITTNEFGELSFSFTALDGYFWTLIAL
;
A
#
# COMPACT_ATOMS: atom_id res chain seq x y z
N GLN A 1 -5.22 29.96 11.27
CA GLN A 1 -6.10 28.92 10.71
C GLN A 1 -6.19 27.83 11.75
N ASP A 2 -7.39 27.62 12.31
CA ASP A 2 -7.62 26.69 13.41
C ASP A 2 -7.45 25.25 12.94
N GLY A 3 -6.43 24.57 13.48
CA GLY A 3 -6.25 23.14 13.29
C GLY A 3 -7.41 22.40 13.92
N ARG A 4 -8.34 21.89 13.11
CA ARG A 4 -9.36 20.95 13.58
C ARG A 4 -8.62 19.73 14.14
N SER A 5 -8.60 19.58 15.47
CA SER A 5 -8.15 18.35 16.12
C SER A 5 -9.02 17.21 15.58
N GLY A 6 -8.42 16.32 14.79
CA GLY A 6 -9.13 15.19 14.22
C GLY A 6 -9.72 14.33 15.33
N ARG A 7 -10.99 13.91 15.19
CA ARG A 7 -11.60 12.96 16.13
C ARG A 7 -10.91 11.61 15.97
N LEU A 8 -10.03 11.27 16.92
CA LEU A 8 -9.45 9.94 17.01
C LEU A 8 -10.52 8.96 17.51
N TYR A 9 -10.88 7.98 16.68
CA TYR A 9 -11.73 6.88 17.08
C TYR A 9 -10.86 5.67 17.41
N VAL A 10 -10.85 5.26 18.68
CA VAL A 10 -10.17 4.04 19.12
C VAL A 10 -11.24 2.96 19.29
N VAL A 11 -11.23 1.97 18.40
CA VAL A 11 -12.09 0.78 18.51
C VAL A 11 -11.28 -0.34 19.15
N ARG A 12 -11.78 -0.91 20.25
CA ARG A 12 -11.17 -2.07 20.91
C ARG A 12 -11.87 -3.34 20.44
N PHE A 13 -11.09 -4.27 19.90
CA PHE A 13 -11.57 -5.60 19.56
C PHE A 13 -11.37 -6.54 20.77
N PRO A 14 -12.22 -7.57 20.93
CA PRO A 14 -12.03 -8.59 21.97
C PRO A 14 -10.79 -9.44 21.70
N ASP A 15 -10.24 -10.07 22.75
CA ASP A 15 -8.99 -10.84 22.69
C ASP A 15 -9.03 -12.01 21.68
N ARG A 16 -10.23 -12.50 21.35
CA ARG A 16 -10.47 -13.46 20.28
C ARG A 16 -11.66 -13.00 19.45
N LEU A 17 -11.39 -12.72 18.19
CA LEU A 17 -12.37 -12.44 17.16
C LEU A 17 -11.95 -13.20 15.91
N GLU A 18 -12.78 -14.13 15.45
CA GLU A 18 -12.56 -14.77 14.17
C GLU A 18 -12.99 -13.81 13.05
N LEU A 19 -12.01 -13.24 12.36
CA LEU A 19 -12.24 -12.40 11.21
C LEU A 19 -11.90 -13.18 9.93
N PRO A 20 -12.75 -13.09 8.89
CA PRO A 20 -12.38 -13.59 7.57
C PRO A 20 -11.12 -12.88 7.07
N ASN A 21 -10.18 -13.66 6.54
CA ASN A 21 -8.95 -13.13 5.96
C ASN A 21 -9.25 -12.57 4.56
N PHE A 22 -9.07 -11.25 4.40
CA PHE A 22 -9.26 -10.54 3.14
C PHE A 22 -7.98 -9.85 2.65
N TYR A 23 -6.79 -10.27 3.08
CA TYR A 23 -5.53 -9.65 2.63
C TYR A 23 -5.36 -9.68 1.11
N ASP A 24 -5.87 -10.71 0.43
CA ASP A 24 -5.85 -10.82 -1.03
C ASP A 24 -6.71 -9.78 -1.75
N GLN A 25 -7.64 -9.13 -1.03
CA GLN A 25 -8.48 -8.04 -1.53
C GLN A 25 -7.91 -6.65 -1.18
N ALA A 26 -6.88 -6.58 -0.35
CA ALA A 26 -6.14 -5.35 -0.07
C ALA A 26 -5.05 -5.10 -1.13
N LYS A 27 -5.45 -5.09 -2.40
CA LYS A 27 -4.58 -4.87 -3.56
C LYS A 27 -5.24 -3.93 -4.59
N PRO A 28 -4.45 -3.32 -5.51
CA PRO A 28 -4.97 -2.51 -6.60
C PRO A 28 -6.01 -3.27 -7.41
N GLY A 29 -7.07 -2.56 -7.83
CA GLY A 29 -8.19 -3.14 -8.59
C GLY A 29 -9.33 -3.74 -7.76
N CYS A 30 -9.25 -3.75 -6.42
CA CYS A 30 -10.30 -4.32 -5.55
C CYS A 30 -11.28 -3.29 -4.94
N LEU A 31 -11.35 -2.04 -5.44
CA LEU A 31 -12.33 -0.95 -5.18
C LEU A 31 -12.79 -0.65 -3.73
N GLY A 32 -12.25 -1.30 -2.70
CA GLY A 32 -12.80 -1.21 -1.33
C GLY A 32 -11.79 -1.05 -0.20
N MET A 33 -10.48 -1.11 -0.47
CA MET A 33 -9.46 -1.04 0.58
C MET A 33 -8.36 -0.05 0.21
N SER A 34 -8.09 0.90 1.12
CA SER A 34 -6.98 1.84 1.01
C SER A 34 -5.66 1.06 1.05
N LEU A 35 -4.89 1.13 -0.03
CA LEU A 35 -3.57 0.54 -0.10
C LEU A 35 -2.57 1.42 0.64
N TYR A 36 -1.51 0.80 1.15
CA TYR A 36 -0.33 1.55 1.56
C TYR A 36 0.34 2.12 0.32
N THR A 37 -0.07 3.32 -0.05
CA THR A 37 0.45 4.05 -1.20
C THR A 37 1.43 5.12 -0.74
N TYR A 38 2.64 5.09 -1.27
CA TYR A 38 3.67 6.09 -0.96
C TYR A 38 4.20 6.75 -2.23
N ARG A 39 4.23 8.08 -2.21
CA ARG A 39 4.70 8.88 -3.34
C ARG A 39 6.22 9.09 -3.23
N VAL A 40 6.94 8.83 -4.32
CA VAL A 40 8.40 8.93 -4.38
C VAL A 40 8.86 9.80 -5.54
N LEU A 41 10.01 10.46 -5.37
CA LEU A 41 10.58 11.36 -6.38
C LEU A 41 11.14 10.60 -7.61
N ASP A 42 11.79 9.45 -7.38
CA ASP A 42 12.46 8.67 -8.43
C ASP A 42 11.97 7.23 -8.39
N LEU A 43 10.84 6.98 -9.05
CA LEU A 43 10.20 5.67 -9.08
C LEU A 43 11.12 4.57 -9.65
N PRO A 44 11.86 4.79 -10.76
CA PRO A 44 12.84 3.81 -11.25
C PRO A 44 13.94 3.46 -10.24
N ALA A 45 14.51 4.44 -9.53
CA ALA A 45 15.54 4.15 -8.54
C ALA A 45 15.00 3.30 -7.37
N TYR A 46 13.77 3.55 -6.93
CA TYR A 46 13.11 2.72 -5.92
C TYR A 46 12.80 1.31 -6.46
N PHE A 47 12.39 1.21 -7.72
CA PHE A 47 12.11 -0.08 -8.34
C PHE A 47 13.34 -1.00 -8.34
N GLU A 48 14.50 -0.49 -8.76
CA GLU A 48 15.75 -1.26 -8.73
C GLU A 48 16.16 -1.64 -7.29
N ARG A 49 16.03 -0.71 -6.35
CA ARG A 49 16.30 -0.98 -4.92
C ARG A 49 15.40 -2.08 -4.35
N ILE A 50 14.14 -2.15 -4.79
CA ILE A 50 13.19 -3.16 -4.32
C ILE A 50 13.44 -4.50 -5.01
N LYS A 51 13.83 -4.52 -6.29
CA LYS A 51 14.24 -5.74 -7.00
C LYS A 51 15.41 -6.46 -6.35
N ILE A 52 16.37 -5.73 -5.79
CA ILE A 52 17.51 -6.31 -5.06
C ILE A 52 17.20 -6.65 -3.58
N SER A 53 15.99 -6.34 -3.11
CA SER A 53 15.56 -6.58 -1.73
C SER A 53 14.95 -7.97 -1.54
N LYS A 54 14.43 -8.25 -0.33
CA LYS A 54 13.67 -9.48 -0.04
C LYS A 54 12.16 -9.35 -0.32
N ALA A 55 11.73 -8.27 -0.97
CA ALA A 55 10.35 -8.09 -1.38
C ALA A 55 9.91 -9.18 -2.36
N LYS A 56 8.61 -9.48 -2.35
CA LYS A 56 7.98 -10.50 -3.20
C LYS A 56 6.91 -9.86 -4.07
N ASN A 57 6.43 -10.59 -5.08
CA ASN A 57 5.32 -10.18 -5.94
C ASN A 57 5.50 -8.77 -6.54
N ILE A 58 6.74 -8.44 -6.91
CA ILE A 58 7.08 -7.13 -7.49
C ILE A 58 6.45 -7.07 -8.88
N THR A 59 5.60 -6.06 -9.12
CA THR A 59 5.02 -5.81 -10.45
C THR A 59 5.95 -4.93 -11.27
N GLU A 60 5.82 -4.96 -12.58
CA GLU A 60 6.47 -3.95 -13.43
C GLU A 60 5.88 -2.55 -13.17
N ILE A 61 6.65 -1.52 -13.55
CA ILE A 61 6.16 -0.15 -13.54
C ILE A 61 5.12 0.02 -14.65
N THR A 62 3.92 0.45 -14.29
CA THR A 62 2.82 0.71 -15.22
C THR A 62 1.96 1.89 -14.75
N THR A 63 1.15 2.43 -15.66
CA THR A 63 0.15 3.43 -15.31
C THR A 63 -1.03 2.77 -14.59
N ASN A 64 -1.38 3.26 -13.41
CA ASN A 64 -2.53 2.77 -12.63
C ASN A 64 -3.87 3.34 -13.15
N GLU A 65 -4.98 2.93 -12.54
CA GLU A 65 -6.33 3.38 -12.87
C GLU A 65 -6.57 4.89 -12.65
N PHE A 66 -5.66 5.58 -11.95
CA PHE A 66 -5.68 7.02 -11.70
C PHE A 66 -4.77 7.80 -12.65
N GLY A 67 -4.09 7.13 -13.58
CA GLY A 67 -3.18 7.77 -14.54
C GLY A 67 -1.76 8.01 -14.01
N GLU A 68 -1.41 7.46 -12.85
CA GLU A 68 -0.09 7.63 -12.22
C GLU A 68 0.83 6.45 -12.57
N LEU A 69 2.11 6.73 -12.83
CA LEU A 69 3.12 5.68 -12.92
C LEU A 69 3.33 5.06 -11.54
N SER A 70 3.23 3.74 -11.47
CA SER A 70 3.29 3.01 -10.21
C SER A 70 3.82 1.60 -10.38
N PHE A 71 4.31 1.03 -9.29
CA PHE A 71 4.48 -0.41 -9.17
C PHE A 71 4.13 -0.84 -7.75
N SER A 72 3.88 -2.13 -7.57
CA SER A 72 3.54 -2.69 -6.28
C SER A 72 4.42 -3.88 -5.92
N PHE A 73 4.48 -4.17 -4.63
CA PHE A 73 5.25 -5.29 -4.09
C PHE A 73 4.72 -5.69 -2.71
N THR A 74 5.06 -6.90 -2.29
CA THR A 74 4.86 -7.36 -0.91
C THR A 74 6.17 -7.20 -0.14
N ALA A 75 6.16 -6.38 0.91
CA ALA A 75 7.31 -6.19 1.80
C ALA A 75 7.57 -7.45 2.65
N LEU A 76 8.71 -7.48 3.34
CA LEU A 76 9.14 -8.65 4.13
C LEU A 76 8.20 -8.96 5.30
N ASP A 77 7.52 -7.95 5.81
CA ASP A 77 6.49 -8.02 6.86
C ASP A 77 5.14 -8.55 6.35
N GLY A 78 5.00 -8.80 5.04
CA GLY A 78 3.78 -9.29 4.41
C GLY A 78 2.83 -8.19 3.95
N TYR A 79 3.14 -6.91 4.17
CA TYR A 79 2.29 -5.82 3.73
C TYR A 79 2.44 -5.54 2.23
N PHE A 80 1.31 -5.30 1.59
CA PHE A 80 1.26 -4.87 0.20
C PHE A 80 1.45 -3.35 0.12
N TRP A 81 2.43 -2.92 -0.68
CA TRP A 81 2.74 -1.52 -0.93
C TRP A 81 2.60 -1.17 -2.40
N THR A 82 2.15 0.04 -2.68
CA THR A 82 2.19 0.67 -4.00
C THR A 82 3.04 1.92 -3.93
N LEU A 83 4.06 2.03 -4.78
CA LEU A 83 4.77 3.29 -4.97
C LEU A 83 4.24 3.99 -6.21
N ILE A 84 4.01 5.30 -6.09
CA ILE A 84 3.61 6.17 -7.19
C ILE A 84 4.68 7.23 -7.43
N ALA A 85 4.84 7.63 -8.69
CA ALA A 85 5.67 8.77 -9.05
C ALA A 85 5.10 10.08 -8.47
N LEU A 86 5.97 11.09 -8.28
CA LEU A 86 5.58 12.44 -7.86
C LEU A 86 4.86 13.20 -8.99
#